data_AF-A0A350APS0-F1
#
_entry.id   AF-A0A350APS0-F1
#
_cell.length_a   1.000
_cell.length_b   1.000
_cell.length_c   1.000
_cell.angle_alpha   90.00
_cell.angle_beta   90.00
_cell.angle_gamma   90.00
#
_symmetry.space_group_name_H-M   'P 1'
#
loop_
_entity.id
_entity.type
_entity.pdbx_description
1 polymer ?
#
loop_
_entity_poly.entity_id
_entity_poly.type
_entity_poly.pdbx_seq_one_letter_code
_entity_poly.pdbx_strand_id
1 'polypeptide(L)'
;MKKKFSLAMLLFVIGSVAAIYVIYVAGKEAYRGRKIEKEIEALRQEAEQIRAENGGLQEKISYFDTNEFREKIAKEKLNLKKEDEKVVEIRPVAMIKGDQAEAPEQPTAPSPEIKNYRKWWNRFFNLQEKH
;
A
#
# COMPACT_ATOMS: atom_id res chain seq x y z
N MET A 1 -20.05 16.00 -85.34
CA MET A 1 -20.52 15.86 -83.93
C MET A 1 -19.77 14.78 -83.12
N LYS A 2 -19.35 13.66 -83.71
CA LYS A 2 -18.67 12.54 -83.00
C LYS A 2 -17.35 12.91 -82.28
N LYS A 3 -16.53 13.81 -82.84
CA LYS A 3 -15.24 14.24 -82.23
C LYS A 3 -15.40 14.99 -80.90
N LYS A 4 -16.42 15.85 -80.78
CA LYS A 4 -16.70 16.60 -79.54
C LYS A 4 -17.22 15.70 -78.42
N PHE A 5 -18.01 14.68 -78.78
CA PHE A 5 -18.50 13.67 -77.83
C PHE A 5 -17.36 12.78 -77.29
N SER A 6 -16.43 12.37 -78.16
CA SER A 6 -15.23 11.62 -77.75
C SER A 6 -14.28 12.45 -76.88
N LEU A 7 -14.11 13.75 -77.16
CA LEU A 7 -13.29 14.64 -76.32
C LEU A 7 -13.93 14.87 -74.94
N ALA A 8 -15.24 15.13 -74.88
CA ALA A 8 -15.96 15.31 -73.61
C ALA A 8 -15.91 14.04 -72.75
N MET A 9 -16.06 12.87 -73.38
CA MET A 9 -15.94 11.58 -72.68
C MET A 9 -14.52 11.35 -72.16
N LEU A 10 -13.48 11.69 -72.93
CA LEU A 10 -12.09 11.59 -72.50
C LEU A 10 -11.79 12.53 -71.32
N LEU A 11 -12.26 13.77 -71.37
CA LEU A 11 -12.13 14.73 -70.26
C LEU A 11 -12.88 14.26 -69.01
N PHE A 12 -14.06 13.66 -69.17
CA PHE A 12 -14.82 13.10 -68.05
C PHE A 12 -14.09 11.94 -67.39
N VAL A 13 -13.49 11.04 -68.18
CA VAL A 13 -12.70 9.92 -67.64
C VAL A 13 -11.46 10.44 -66.91
N ILE A 14 -10.72 11.39 -67.49
CA ILE A 14 -9.55 12.00 -66.83
C ILE A 14 -9.97 12.70 -65.53
N GLY A 15 -11.04 13.48 -65.55
CA GLY A 15 -11.57 14.14 -64.36
C GLY A 15 -12.01 13.15 -63.28
N SER A 16 -12.63 12.04 -63.69
CA SER A 16 -13.02 10.97 -62.76
C SER A 16 -11.81 10.29 -62.12
N VAL A 17 -10.77 9.99 -62.91
CA VAL A 17 -9.51 9.41 -62.40
C VAL A 17 -8.82 10.38 -61.43
N ALA A 18 -8.77 11.68 -61.78
CA ALA A 18 -8.20 12.70 -60.91
C ALA A 18 -8.98 12.82 -59.58
N ALA A 19 -10.32 12.78 -59.63
CA ALA A 19 -11.17 12.82 -58.44
C ALA A 19 -10.91 11.60 -57.53
N ILE A 20 -10.84 10.39 -58.10
CA ILE A 20 -10.51 9.16 -57.35
C ILE A 20 -9.13 9.28 -56.71
N TYR A 21 -8.14 9.81 -57.42
CA TYR A 21 -6.80 10.02 -56.88
C TYR A 21 -6.79 10.98 -55.69
N VAL A 22 -7.50 12.11 -55.78
CA VAL A 22 -7.60 13.07 -54.67
C VAL A 22 -8.27 12.43 -53.45
N ILE A 23 -9.36 11.68 -53.65
CA ILE A 23 -10.05 10.96 -52.57
C ILE A 23 -9.11 9.95 -51.91
N TYR A 24 -8.34 9.21 -52.71
CA TYR A 24 -7.37 8.23 -52.20
C TYR A 24 -6.28 8.89 -51.34
N VAL A 25 -5.67 9.98 -51.83
CA VAL A 25 -4.63 10.71 -51.09
C VAL A 25 -5.18 11.30 -49.79
N ALA A 26 -6.35 11.95 -49.86
CA ALA A 26 -7.00 12.53 -48.69
C ALA A 26 -7.36 11.47 -47.64
N GLY A 27 -7.89 10.32 -48.08
CA GLY A 27 -8.21 9.20 -47.19
C GLY A 27 -6.97 8.60 -46.52
N LYS A 28 -5.87 8.44 -47.27
CA LYS A 28 -4.59 7.96 -46.73
C LYS A 28 -4.03 8.92 -45.68
N GLU A 29 -4.05 10.21 -45.95
CA GLU A 29 -3.51 11.22 -45.04
C GLU A 29 -4.36 11.33 -43.76
N ALA A 30 -5.68 11.31 -43.89
CA ALA A 30 -6.59 11.30 -42.75
C ALA A 30 -6.40 10.06 -41.86
N TYR A 31 -6.21 8.88 -42.47
CA TYR A 31 -5.92 7.65 -41.73
C TYR A 31 -4.57 7.74 -41.00
N ARG A 32 -3.53 8.25 -41.68
CA ARG A 32 -2.20 8.43 -41.10
C ARG A 32 -2.24 9.41 -39.92
N GLY A 33 -2.90 10.56 -40.09
CA GLY A 33 -3.06 11.55 -39.03
C GLY A 33 -3.74 10.96 -37.79
N ARG A 34 -4.84 10.21 -37.98
CA ARG A 34 -5.52 9.52 -36.87
C ARG A 34 -4.64 8.48 -36.16
N LYS A 35 -3.79 7.77 -36.90
CA LYS A 35 -2.86 6.80 -36.29
C LYS A 35 -1.80 7.51 -35.44
N ILE A 36 -1.23 8.59 -35.96
CA ILE A 36 -0.23 9.39 -35.24
C ILE A 36 -0.84 10.02 -33.98
N GLU A 37 -2.05 10.59 -34.07
CA GLU A 37 -2.73 11.19 -32.92
C GLU A 37 -2.95 10.17 -31.79
N LYS A 38 -3.36 8.95 -32.14
CA LYS A 38 -3.52 7.85 -31.17
C LYS A 38 -2.19 7.47 -30.51
N GLU A 39 -1.12 7.44 -31.28
CA GLU A 39 0.22 7.11 -30.77
C GLU A 39 0.74 8.22 -29.83
N ILE A 40 0.52 9.48 -30.18
CA ILE A 40 0.81 10.64 -29.31
C ILE A 40 0.02 10.52 -27.99
N GLU A 41 -1.27 10.21 -28.06
CA GLU A 41 -2.12 10.09 -26.88
C GLU A 41 -1.68 8.92 -25.99
N ALA A 42 -1.36 7.77 -26.57
CA ALA A 42 -0.83 6.63 -25.83
C ALA A 42 0.50 6.97 -25.12
N LEU A 43 1.44 7.61 -25.83
CA LEU A 43 2.72 8.03 -25.26
C LEU A 43 2.56 9.09 -24.15
N ARG A 44 1.57 9.98 -24.26
CA ARG A 44 1.24 10.94 -23.20
C ARG A 44 0.74 10.25 -21.95
N GLN A 45 -0.17 9.29 -22.10
CA GLN A 45 -0.70 8.51 -20.99
C GLN A 45 0.40 7.71 -20.29
N GLU A 46 1.29 7.08 -21.06
CA GLU A 46 2.44 6.36 -20.52
C GLU A 46 3.39 7.30 -19.75
N ALA A 47 3.67 8.49 -20.29
CA ALA A 47 4.48 9.49 -19.59
C ALA A 47 3.85 9.99 -18.29
N GLU A 48 2.53 10.18 -18.26
CA GLU A 48 1.80 10.55 -17.05
C GLU A 48 1.84 9.45 -15.99
N GLN A 49 1.65 8.20 -16.40
CA GLN A 49 1.78 7.05 -15.52
C GLN A 49 3.18 6.96 -14.90
N ILE A 50 4.24 7.07 -15.71
CA ILE A 50 5.63 7.04 -15.23
C ILE A 50 5.91 8.18 -14.24
N ARG A 51 5.37 9.39 -14.48
CA ARG A 51 5.51 10.52 -13.54
C ARG A 51 4.81 10.23 -12.22
N ALA A 52 3.61 9.67 -12.25
CA ALA A 52 2.87 9.31 -11.04
C ALA A 52 3.60 8.22 -10.24
N GLU A 53 4.12 7.20 -10.92
CA GLU A 53 4.93 6.14 -10.31
C GLU A 53 6.20 6.69 -9.67
N ASN A 54 6.94 7.55 -10.39
CA ASN A 54 8.13 8.21 -9.84
C ASN A 54 7.80 9.07 -8.61
N GLY A 55 6.68 9.79 -8.61
CA GLY A 55 6.22 10.55 -7.44
C GLY A 55 5.99 9.66 -6.22
N GLY A 56 5.28 8.55 -6.40
CA GLY A 56 5.03 7.58 -5.32
C GLY A 56 6.31 6.89 -4.83
N LEU A 57 7.27 6.63 -5.72
CA LEU A 57 8.59 6.11 -5.33
C LEU A 57 9.38 7.14 -4.51
N GLN A 58 9.35 8.41 -4.91
CA GLN A 58 10.04 9.49 -4.20
C GLN A 58 9.46 9.70 -2.79
N GLU A 59 8.14 9.58 -2.62
CA GLU A 59 7.48 9.64 -1.32
C GLU A 59 7.93 8.48 -0.41
N LYS A 60 8.00 7.25 -0.96
CA LYS A 60 8.51 6.09 -0.21
C LYS A 60 9.96 6.25 0.21
N ILE A 61 10.82 6.75 -0.68
CA ILE A 61 12.22 7.04 -0.37
C ILE A 61 12.30 8.05 0.78
N SER A 62 11.51 9.13 0.70
CA SER A 62 11.44 10.15 1.75
C SER A 62 11.00 9.57 3.08
N TYR A 63 9.99 8.67 3.08
CA TYR A 63 9.53 7.98 4.29
C TYR A 63 10.62 7.08 4.90
N PHE A 64 11.38 6.34 4.08
CA PHE A 64 12.44 5.48 4.58
C PHE A 64 13.63 6.25 5.13
N ASP A 65 13.82 7.51 4.71
CA ASP A 65 14.86 8.39 5.23
C ASP A 65 14.48 9.04 6.57
N THR A 66 13.21 8.94 7.01
CA THR A 66 12.81 9.57 8.27
C THR A 66 13.39 8.85 9.49
N ASN A 67 13.60 9.64 10.56
CA ASN A 67 14.05 9.09 11.84
C ASN A 67 13.01 8.14 12.45
N GLU A 68 11.71 8.35 12.24
CA GLU A 68 10.70 7.41 12.75
C GLU A 68 10.86 6.02 12.12
N PHE A 69 11.13 5.95 10.82
CA PHE A 69 11.36 4.67 10.15
C PHE A 69 12.63 3.99 10.66
N ARG A 70 13.73 4.75 10.82
CA ARG A 70 15.00 4.24 11.38
C ARG A 70 14.81 3.70 12.80
N GLU A 71 14.06 4.41 13.64
CA GLU A 71 13.75 3.98 15.00
C GLU A 71 12.87 2.72 15.03
N LYS A 72 11.85 2.68 14.17
CA LYS A 72 10.99 1.49 14.04
C LYS A 72 11.82 0.26 13.68
N ILE A 73 12.71 0.37 12.69
CA ILE A 73 13.59 -0.73 12.29
C ILE A 73 14.58 -1.10 13.41
N ALA A 74 15.16 -0.12 14.11
CA ALA A 74 16.06 -0.40 15.23
C ALA A 74 15.37 -1.17 16.37
N LYS A 75 14.12 -0.81 16.70
CA LYS A 75 13.32 -1.54 17.69
C LYS A 75 12.92 -2.93 17.20
N GLU A 76 12.39 -3.05 15.98
CA GLU A 76 11.82 -4.29 15.46
C GLU A 76 12.88 -5.33 15.05
N LYS A 77 14.00 -4.89 14.46
CA LYS A 77 15.01 -5.79 13.89
C LYS A 77 16.21 -5.98 14.79
N LEU A 78 16.55 -4.95 15.57
CA LEU A 78 17.78 -4.94 16.36
C LEU A 78 17.49 -5.01 17.87
N ASN A 79 16.21 -4.98 18.31
CA ASN A 79 15.81 -4.84 19.71
C ASN A 79 16.54 -3.69 20.44
N LEU A 80 16.98 -2.68 19.67
CA LEU A 80 17.68 -1.52 20.20
C LEU A 80 16.67 -0.50 20.73
N LYS A 81 17.07 0.19 21.79
CA LYS A 81 16.27 1.20 22.49
C LYS A 81 17.01 2.53 22.40
N LYS A 82 16.29 3.65 22.47
CA LYS A 82 16.97 4.93 22.57
C LYS A 82 17.69 5.06 23.90
N GLU A 83 18.77 5.83 23.94
CA GLU A 83 19.58 6.02 25.15
C GLU A 83 18.79 6.67 26.32
N ASP A 84 17.74 7.41 26.00
CA ASP A 84 16.83 8.10 26.92
C ASP A 84 15.56 7.29 27.28
N GLU A 85 15.40 6.06 26.78
CA GLU A 85 14.22 5.23 27.02
C GLU A 85 14.33 4.42 28.33
N LYS A 86 13.61 4.84 29.39
CA LYS A 86 13.54 4.10 30.67
C LYS A 86 12.65 2.87 30.56
N VAL A 87 13.27 1.70 30.54
CA VAL A 87 12.57 0.41 30.61
C VAL A 87 12.37 0.04 32.07
N VAL A 88 11.12 -0.05 32.52
CA VAL A 88 10.80 -0.56 33.86
C VAL A 88 10.58 -2.06 33.73
N GLU A 89 11.55 -2.84 34.20
CA GLU A 89 11.36 -4.28 34.41
C GLU A 89 10.45 -4.48 35.63
N ILE A 90 9.18 -4.80 35.39
CA ILE A 90 8.26 -5.17 36.46
C ILE A 90 8.64 -6.58 36.91
N ARG A 91 9.57 -6.67 37.86
CA ARG A 91 9.79 -7.93 38.59
C ARG A 91 8.60 -8.15 39.52
N PRO A 92 7.96 -9.33 39.50
CA PRO A 92 6.98 -9.65 40.52
C PRO A 92 7.68 -9.55 41.86
N VAL A 93 7.18 -8.67 42.72
CA VAL A 93 7.70 -8.46 44.07
C VAL A 93 7.48 -9.78 44.81
N ALA A 94 8.47 -10.67 44.77
CA ALA A 94 8.65 -11.62 45.85
C ALA A 94 8.84 -10.74 47.09
N MET A 95 7.81 -10.75 47.92
CA MET A 95 7.68 -9.99 49.16
C MET A 95 9.05 -9.84 49.80
N ILE A 96 9.53 -8.60 49.93
CA ILE A 96 10.56 -8.29 50.92
C ILE A 96 9.89 -8.57 52.26
N LYS A 97 10.03 -9.82 52.72
CA LYS A 97 9.68 -10.23 54.06
C LYS A 97 10.74 -9.57 54.92
N GLY A 98 10.35 -8.48 55.58
CA GLY A 98 11.20 -7.75 56.49
C GLY A 98 11.79 -8.69 57.55
N ASP A 99 13.01 -8.38 57.96
CA ASP A 99 13.66 -8.93 59.15
C ASP A 99 12.73 -8.78 60.36
N GLN A 100 11.99 -9.83 60.69
CA GLN A 100 11.49 -10.06 62.04
C GLN A 100 11.43 -11.56 62.35
N ALA A 101 12.29 -11.93 63.29
CA ALA A 101 12.19 -12.98 64.30
C ALA A 101 11.68 -14.36 63.86
N GLU A 102 12.61 -15.32 63.88
CA GLU A 102 12.33 -16.75 63.92
C GLU A 102 11.43 -17.10 65.12
N ALA A 103 10.27 -17.68 64.84
CA ALA A 103 9.55 -18.55 65.74
C ALA A 103 9.10 -19.79 64.95
N PRO A 104 9.21 -21.01 65.51
CA PRO A 104 9.11 -22.24 64.74
C PRO A 104 7.65 -22.60 64.44
N GLU A 105 7.27 -22.62 63.16
CA GLU A 105 5.96 -23.10 62.74
C GLU A 105 5.92 -24.64 62.63
N GLN A 106 4.93 -25.22 63.31
CA GLN A 106 4.53 -26.62 63.26
C GLN A 106 3.96 -27.01 61.87
N PRO A 107 4.01 -28.29 61.49
CA PRO A 107 3.65 -28.71 60.14
C PRO A 107 2.13 -28.75 59.96
N THR A 108 1.58 -27.73 59.30
CA THR A 108 0.18 -27.74 58.86
C THR A 108 0.08 -28.36 57.47
N ALA A 109 -0.81 -29.36 57.36
CA ALA A 109 -1.06 -30.21 56.18
C ALA A 109 -1.25 -29.44 54.85
N PRO A 110 -0.95 -30.08 53.70
CA PRO A 110 -1.02 -29.43 52.39
C PRO A 110 -2.46 -29.00 52.06
N SER A 111 -2.68 -27.70 52.03
CA SER A 111 -3.92 -27.11 51.52
C SER A 111 -4.05 -27.46 50.02
N PRO A 112 -5.19 -28.01 49.57
CA PRO A 112 -5.33 -28.45 48.19
C PRO A 112 -5.15 -27.26 47.25
N GLU A 113 -4.19 -27.40 46.33
CA GLU A 113 -3.82 -26.37 45.37
C GLU A 113 -5.01 -26.04 44.46
N ILE A 114 -5.70 -24.95 44.80
CA ILE A 114 -6.84 -24.50 44.02
C ILE A 114 -6.31 -24.08 42.64
N LYS A 115 -6.71 -24.82 41.61
CA LYS A 115 -6.36 -24.53 40.21
C LYS A 115 -6.74 -23.10 39.85
N ASN A 116 -5.86 -22.43 39.11
CA ASN A 116 -5.91 -20.98 38.89
C ASN A 116 -7.23 -20.49 38.26
N TYR A 117 -7.87 -21.29 37.40
CA TYR A 117 -9.16 -20.91 36.81
C TYR A 117 -10.26 -20.72 37.87
N ARG A 118 -10.22 -21.50 38.95
CA ARG A 118 -11.22 -21.42 40.03
C ARG A 118 -11.01 -20.18 40.91
N LYS A 119 -9.76 -19.69 41.02
CA LYS A 119 -9.44 -18.41 41.67
C LYS A 119 -10.02 -17.23 40.88
N TRP A 120 -9.82 -17.22 39.56
CA TRP A 120 -10.38 -16.18 38.70
C TRP A 120 -11.90 -16.20 38.70
N TRP A 121 -12.51 -17.38 38.60
CA TRP A 121 -13.97 -17.52 38.68
C TRP A 121 -14.54 -16.93 39.97
N ASN A 122 -13.92 -17.24 41.12
CA ASN A 122 -14.34 -16.66 42.39
C ASN A 122 -14.18 -15.14 42.44
N ARG A 123 -13.16 -14.58 41.78
CA ARG A 123 -12.95 -13.13 41.78
C ARG A 123 -13.95 -12.36 40.93
N PHE A 124 -14.41 -12.96 39.83
CA PHE A 124 -15.30 -12.29 38.89
C PHE A 124 -16.78 -12.60 39.11
N PHE A 125 -17.11 -13.77 39.65
CA PHE A 125 -18.50 -14.25 39.71
C PHE A 125 -19.00 -14.57 41.11
N ASN A 126 -18.15 -14.53 42.15
CA ASN A 126 -18.59 -14.64 43.54
C ASN A 126 -18.86 -13.25 44.17
N LEU A 127 -19.51 -12.37 43.40
CA LEU A 127 -20.15 -11.15 43.91
C LEU A 127 -21.56 -11.50 44.38
N GLN A 128 -21.67 -12.22 45.49
CA GLN A 128 -22.94 -12.34 46.22
C GLN A 128 -22.69 -12.16 47.73
N GLU A 129 -23.19 -11.02 48.17
CA GLU A 129 -23.76 -10.69 49.48
C GLU A 129 -22.85 -10.76 50.72
N LYS A 130 -22.53 -9.59 51.28
CA LYS A 130 -23.32 -9.12 52.43
C LYS A 130 -23.02 -7.68 52.85
N HIS A 131 -24.12 -6.98 53.08
CA HIS A 131 -24.35 -5.74 53.83
C HIS A 131 -24.06 -4.40 53.14
#